data_AF-A0A1Y1UEU7-F1
#
_entry.id   AF-A0A1Y1UEU7-F1
#
_cell.length_a   1.000
_cell.length_b   1.000
_cell.length_c   1.000
_cell.angle_alpha   90.00
_cell.angle_beta   90.00
_cell.angle_gamma   90.00
#
_symmetry.space_group_name_H-M   'P 1'
#
loop_
_entity.id
_entity.type
_entity.pdbx_description
1 polymer ?
#
loop_
_entity_poly.entity_id
_entity_poly.type
_entity_poly.pdbx_seq_one_letter_code
_entity_poly.pdbx_strand_id
1 'polypeptide(L)' 'MPTKRIRESTTVESDTSLMQTPPPKKTVRKSAYSDDEEERFIKALIEIAKDHMWQKVKNDPLLMYRGANGIRSHIEALVR' A
#
# COMPACT_ATOMS: atom_id res chain seq x y z
N MET A 1 -6.92 -15.77 -67.27
CA MET A 1 -5.46 -15.62 -67.43
C MET A 1 -4.95 -14.64 -66.38
N PRO A 2 -3.80 -14.92 -65.75
CA PRO A 2 -3.30 -14.40 -64.46
C PRO A 2 -2.45 -13.10 -64.65
N THR A 3 -1.95 -12.35 -63.66
CA THR A 3 -0.92 -12.76 -62.68
C THR A 3 -0.53 -11.61 -61.69
N LYS A 4 -0.02 -12.04 -60.52
CA LYS A 4 1.00 -11.42 -59.61
C LYS A 4 0.50 -10.28 -58.69
N ARG A 5 0.68 -10.39 -57.37
CA ARG A 5 2.00 -10.30 -56.71
C ARG A 5 2.07 -11.08 -55.39
N ILE A 6 3.23 -11.69 -55.18
CA ILE A 6 3.62 -12.58 -54.09
C ILE A 6 4.00 -11.77 -52.83
N ARG A 7 3.68 -12.37 -51.68
CA ARG A 7 4.12 -12.06 -50.30
C ARG A 7 5.64 -11.92 -50.18
N GLU A 8 6.07 -10.93 -49.40
CA GLU A 8 7.34 -11.02 -48.68
C GLU A 8 7.09 -10.73 -47.19
N SER A 9 7.62 -11.63 -46.37
CA SER A 9 7.55 -11.67 -44.92
C SER A 9 8.48 -10.63 -44.30
N THR A 10 8.05 -9.93 -43.25
CA THR A 10 8.94 -9.46 -42.19
C THR A 10 8.15 -9.22 -40.90
N THR A 11 8.57 -10.00 -39.91
CA THR A 11 8.50 -9.93 -38.45
C THR A 11 8.39 -8.53 -37.83
N VAL A 12 7.86 -8.51 -36.59
CA VAL A 12 7.70 -7.42 -35.58
C VAL A 12 6.63 -6.36 -35.94
N GLU A 13 5.63 -6.03 -35.12
CA GLU A 13 5.66 -5.73 -33.69
C GLU A 13 4.32 -6.07 -33.00
N SER A 14 4.39 -6.42 -31.72
CA SER A 14 3.25 -6.61 -30.83
C SER A 14 2.49 -5.29 -30.60
N ASP A 15 1.40 -5.09 -31.33
CA ASP A 15 0.44 -4.02 -31.05
C ASP A 15 -0.49 -4.45 -29.89
N THR A 16 0.05 -4.43 -28.68
CA THR A 16 -0.79 -4.44 -27.47
C THR A 16 -1.35 -3.03 -27.27
N SER A 17 -2.46 -2.78 -27.94
CA SER A 17 -3.39 -1.68 -27.64
C SER A 17 -3.84 -1.80 -26.18
N LEU A 18 -3.12 -1.14 -25.27
CA LEU A 18 -3.49 -1.04 -23.86
C LEU A 18 -4.18 0.29 -23.63
N MET A 19 -5.50 0.18 -23.49
CA MET A 19 -6.42 1.25 -23.15
C MET A 19 -5.88 2.08 -21.97
N GLN A 20 -5.80 3.41 -22.17
CA GLN A 20 -5.61 4.36 -21.08
C GLN A 20 -6.82 4.31 -20.15
N THR A 21 -6.72 3.57 -19.06
CA THR A 21 -7.66 3.68 -17.94
C THR A 21 -7.55 5.08 -17.33
N PRO A 22 -8.65 5.84 -17.18
CA PRO A 22 -8.61 7.15 -16.54
C PRO A 22 -8.14 7.01 -15.08
N PRO A 23 -7.40 8.00 -14.56
CA PRO A 23 -6.88 7.94 -13.20
C PRO A 23 -8.05 7.82 -12.21
N PRO A 24 -7.94 6.98 -11.17
CA PRO A 24 -8.99 6.86 -10.17
C PRO A 24 -9.23 8.23 -9.54
N LYS A 25 -10.46 8.75 -9.68
CA LYS A 25 -10.90 9.94 -8.97
C LYS A 25 -10.69 9.67 -7.48
N LYS A 26 -9.78 10.41 -6.85
CA LYS A 26 -9.60 10.40 -5.40
C LYS A 26 -10.93 10.84 -4.79
N THR A 27 -11.72 9.88 -4.32
CA THR A 27 -12.85 10.18 -3.46
C THR A 27 -12.26 10.76 -2.19
N VAL A 28 -12.27 12.09 -2.08
CA VAL A 28 -11.92 12.79 -0.86
C VAL A 28 -12.96 12.36 0.17
N ARG A 29 -12.61 11.36 0.99
CA ARG A 29 -13.41 10.99 2.15
C ARG A 29 -13.36 12.22 3.04
N LYS A 30 -14.51 12.85 3.26
CA LYS A 30 -14.64 13.88 4.28
C LYS A 30 -14.27 13.20 5.60
N SER A 31 -13.12 13.53 6.18
CA SER A 31 -12.80 13.02 7.51
C SER A 31 -13.91 13.47 8.44
N ALA A 32 -14.45 12.52 9.21
CA ALA A 32 -15.47 12.81 10.20
C ALA A 32 -14.87 13.51 11.43
N TYR A 33 -13.53 13.52 11.53
CA TYR A 33 -12.77 14.05 12.65
C TYR A 33 -11.95 15.26 12.21
N SER A 34 -11.79 16.22 13.11
CA SER A 34 -10.85 17.33 12.94
C SER A 34 -9.41 16.83 12.99
N ASP A 35 -8.48 17.52 12.34
CA ASP A 35 -7.04 17.21 12.41
C ASP A 35 -6.56 17.17 13.87
N ASP A 36 -7.07 18.07 14.72
CA ASP A 36 -6.79 18.10 16.17
C ASP A 36 -7.30 16.84 16.91
N GLU A 37 -8.42 16.28 16.47
CA GLU A 37 -8.99 15.06 17.06
C GLU A 37 -8.18 13.84 16.62
N GLU A 38 -7.79 13.77 15.35
CA GLU A 38 -6.94 12.70 14.83
C GLU A 38 -5.59 12.67 15.56
N GLU A 39 -4.94 13.82 15.79
CA GLU A 39 -3.67 13.87 16.54
C GLU A 39 -3.81 13.34 17.97
N ARG A 40 -4.91 13.69 18.66
CA ARG A 40 -5.18 13.19 20.02
C ARG A 40 -5.44 11.69 20.02
N PHE A 41 -6.20 11.21 19.02
CA PHE A 41 -6.51 9.80 18.88
C PHE A 41 -5.25 8.96 18.61
N ILE A 42 -4.38 9.48 17.74
CA ILE A 42 -3.08 8.90 17.41
C ILE A 42 -2.21 8.80 18.67
N LYS A 43 -2.12 9.86 19.47
CA LYS A 43 -1.34 9.85 20.72
C LYS A 43 -1.87 8.79 21.69
N ALA A 44 -3.18 8.74 21.89
CA ALA A 44 -3.80 7.74 22.76
C ALA A 44 -3.55 6.30 22.27
N LEU A 45 -3.63 6.07 20.95
CA LEU A 45 -3.32 4.78 20.35
C LEU A 45 -1.88 4.35 20.62
N ILE A 46 -0.93 5.28 20.45
CA ILE A 46 0.50 5.03 20.69
C ILE A 46 0.77 4.70 22.16
N GLU A 47 0.13 5.39 23.11
CA GLU A 47 0.26 5.08 24.55
C GLU A 47 -0.27 3.69 24.89
N ILE A 48 -1.49 3.35 24.45
CA ILE A 48 -2.08 2.03 24.68
C ILE A 48 -1.19 0.93 24.06
N ALA A 49 -0.67 1.19 22.86
CA ALA A 49 0.16 0.24 22.16
C ALA A 49 1.52 0.03 22.87
N LYS A 50 2.09 1.06 23.48
CA LYS A 50 3.32 0.94 24.28
C LYS A 50 3.14 0.00 25.47
N ASP A 51 2.03 0.11 26.19
CA ASP A 51 1.80 -0.67 27.40
C ASP A 51 1.36 -2.11 27.11
N HIS A 52 0.51 -2.30 26.09
CA HIS A 52 -0.18 -3.58 25.88
C HIS A 52 0.22 -4.34 24.63
N MET A 53 0.78 -3.68 23.60
CA MET A 53 1.02 -4.34 22.31
C MET A 53 2.15 -5.36 22.40
N TRP A 54 3.22 -5.07 23.15
CA TRP A 54 4.28 -6.05 23.38
C TRP A 54 3.75 -7.33 24.04
N GLN A 55 2.84 -7.22 25.02
CA GLN A 55 2.28 -8.38 25.70
C GLN A 55 1.46 -9.30 24.78
N LYS A 56 0.84 -8.73 23.73
CA LYS A 56 0.10 -9.48 22.73
C LYS A 56 1.02 -10.11 21.68
N VAL A 57 2.08 -9.40 21.32
CA VAL A 57 2.92 -9.73 20.17
C VAL A 57 4.13 -10.62 20.55
N LYS A 58 4.50 -10.67 21.83
CA LYS A 58 5.63 -11.49 22.32
C LYS A 58 5.50 -12.99 22.04
N ASN A 59 4.29 -13.50 21.83
CA ASN A 59 4.04 -14.91 21.53
C ASN A 59 4.11 -15.22 20.02
N ASP A 60 4.19 -14.20 19.18
CA ASP A 60 4.32 -14.36 17.73
C ASP A 60 5.80 -14.59 17.38
N PRO A 61 6.16 -15.74 16.77
CA PRO A 61 7.55 -16.07 16.46
C PRO A 61 8.23 -15.09 15.49
N LEU A 62 7.47 -14.39 14.64
CA LEU A 62 8.03 -13.43 13.68
C LEU A 62 8.31 -12.06 14.33
N LEU A 63 7.42 -11.64 15.22
CA LEU A 63 7.47 -10.31 15.81
C LEU A 63 8.26 -10.27 17.13
N MET A 64 8.38 -11.41 17.82
CA MET A 64 9.22 -11.55 19.02
C MET A 64 10.69 -11.18 18.76
N TYR A 65 11.22 -11.51 17.58
CA TYR A 65 12.61 -11.21 17.22
C TYR A 65 12.92 -9.70 17.19
N ARG A 66 11.91 -8.86 16.93
CA ARG A 66 12.08 -7.39 16.93
C ARG A 66 12.16 -6.82 18.34
N GLY A 67 11.67 -7.55 19.34
CA GLY A 67 11.61 -7.11 20.73
C GLY A 67 10.63 -5.95 20.96
N ALA A 68 10.40 -5.63 22.24
CA ALA A 68 9.45 -4.58 22.64
C ALA A 68 9.75 -3.22 21.97
N ASN A 69 11.03 -2.85 21.90
CA ASN A 69 11.45 -1.58 21.31
C ASN A 69 11.22 -1.54 19.80
N GLY A 70 11.50 -2.63 19.07
CA GLY A 70 11.28 -2.69 17.62
C GLY A 70 9.80 -2.58 17.27
N ILE A 71 8.93 -3.21 18.06
CA ILE A 71 7.47 -3.09 17.91
C ILE A 71 7.02 -1.65 18.19
N ARG A 72 7.51 -1.02 19.27
CA ARG A 72 7.20 0.38 19.58
C ARG A 72 7.60 1.35 18.47
N SER A 73 8.83 1.25 17.97
CA SER A 73 9.31 2.09 16.86
C SER A 73 8.52 1.85 15.58
N HIS A 74 8.09 0.61 15.33
CA HIS A 74 7.30 0.30 14.16
C HIS A 74 5.89 0.90 14.23
N ILE A 75 5.25 0.89 15.40
CA ILE A 75 3.94 1.53 15.62
C ILE A 75 4.05 3.06 15.42
N GLU A 76 5.08 3.69 15.98
CA GLU A 76 5.31 5.12 15.79
C GLU A 76 5.54 5.48 14.31
N ALA A 77 6.16 4.59 13.53
CA ALA A 77 6.34 4.76 12.09
C ALA A 77 5.08 4.48 11.25
N LEU A 78 4.14 3.68 11.76
CA LEU A 78 2.91 3.33 11.03
C LEU A 78 1.86 4.44 11.09
N VAL A 79 1.97 5.30 12.10
CA VAL A 79 1.00 6.36 12.40
C VAL A 79 1.50 7.76 11.95
N ARG A 80 2.78 7.88 11.59
CA ARG A 80 3.41 9.12 11.12
C ARG A 80 3.51 9.15 9.59
#